data_AF-A0A3D2RPX4-F1
#
_entry.id   AF-A0A3D2RPX4-F1
#
_cell.length_a   1.000
_cell.length_b   1.000
_cell.length_c   1.000
_cell.angle_alpha   90.00
_cell.angle_beta   90.00
_cell.angle_gamma   90.00
#
_symmetry.space_group_name_H-M   'P 1'
#
loop_
_entity.id
_entity.type
_entity.pdbx_description
1 polymer ?
#
loop_
_entity_poly.entity_id
_entity_poly.type
_entity_poly.pdbx_seq_one_letter_code
_entity_poly.pdbx_strand_id
1 'polypeptide(L)'
;MLHRTTEHVLTQSGVQIVLRDDGSFVLEQVPCGTYGLFAKTFHYLRTRISTDSLHVNDSTGVADNVAFSWVGIDSLFTSTELRAGDANDDNQIDLADFGLVGSTFGQSGFSSGSPGWSADFNGDGIVNLADFGLLQSNFGEVGLGPSVAAKPVVPAGDLFVVSHGTRHIVSAKKAGAIRGFTVDVVVPEKLAPGTEVLVDGGDFFEVGEALHLTRERVRDRESIYRIAAVYRDGSNFTGDGSLFAISIGSSGSDAVQLERIRFLDLSGAVFPGIGSPINQLDVLPPRETRLLQNIPNPFNPATLIPYELGTASDVRIKVYSTLGQEVRVLVDERQTVGHYQVIWDGRDHAGRDVATGVYLYRFEAGSHTDVRKAILLR
;
A
#
# COMPACT_ATOMS: atom_id res chain seq x y z
N MET A 1 -29.24 0.88 -16.06
CA MET A 1 -28.92 -0.29 -16.92
C MET A 1 -29.75 -1.49 -16.46
N LEU A 2 -30.50 -2.14 -17.38
CA LEU A 2 -31.33 -3.33 -17.13
C LEU A 2 -30.68 -4.54 -17.83
N HIS A 3 -30.50 -5.69 -17.15
CA HIS A 3 -29.85 -6.88 -17.74
C HIS A 3 -30.78 -8.11 -17.73
N ARG A 4 -30.81 -8.88 -18.82
CA ARG A 4 -31.52 -10.17 -18.97
C ARG A 4 -30.48 -11.29 -19.10
N THR A 5 -30.61 -12.35 -18.30
CA THR A 5 -29.65 -13.46 -18.25
C THR A 5 -29.88 -14.50 -19.34
N THR A 6 -28.95 -14.63 -20.29
CA THR A 6 -28.38 -15.91 -20.79
C THR A 6 -27.24 -15.65 -21.80
N GLU A 7 -26.10 -16.31 -21.54
CA GLU A 7 -24.91 -16.62 -22.36
C GLU A 7 -23.98 -15.53 -22.95
N HIS A 8 -22.70 -15.69 -22.56
CA HIS A 8 -21.41 -15.17 -23.02
C HIS A 8 -21.29 -14.28 -24.28
N VAL A 9 -20.79 -13.04 -24.09
CA VAL A 9 -19.58 -12.40 -24.69
C VAL A 9 -19.45 -10.99 -24.05
N LEU A 10 -18.23 -10.51 -23.81
CA LEU A 10 -17.95 -9.17 -23.26
C LEU A 10 -18.27 -8.05 -24.28
N THR A 11 -19.57 -7.77 -24.45
CA THR A 11 -20.18 -6.59 -25.10
C THR A 11 -21.57 -6.43 -24.45
N GLN A 12 -21.67 -5.91 -23.23
CA GLN A 12 -22.80 -6.22 -22.33
C GLN A 12 -24.16 -5.70 -22.85
N SER A 13 -25.12 -6.61 -22.99
CA SER A 13 -26.50 -6.38 -23.44
C SER A 13 -27.31 -5.55 -22.42
N GLY A 14 -27.94 -4.45 -22.86
CA GLY A 14 -28.86 -3.63 -22.06
C GLY A 14 -29.19 -2.29 -22.71
N VAL A 15 -30.30 -1.64 -22.31
CA VAL A 15 -30.66 -0.28 -22.78
C VAL A 15 -29.83 0.75 -22.01
N GLN A 16 -29.06 1.57 -22.74
CA GLN A 16 -28.32 2.72 -22.21
C GLN A 16 -29.10 4.01 -22.49
N ILE A 17 -29.12 4.93 -21.53
CA ILE A 17 -29.80 6.23 -21.67
C ILE A 17 -28.89 7.31 -21.12
N VAL A 18 -28.86 8.45 -21.82
CA VAL A 18 -28.27 9.70 -21.32
C VAL A 18 -29.32 10.40 -20.46
N LEU A 19 -28.96 10.74 -19.23
CA LEU A 19 -29.85 11.48 -18.33
C LEU A 19 -30.09 12.90 -18.86
N ARG A 20 -31.26 13.46 -18.54
CA ARG A 20 -31.52 14.90 -18.70
C ARG A 20 -30.71 15.69 -17.68
N ASP A 21 -30.64 17.01 -17.83
CA ASP A 21 -29.90 17.90 -16.92
C ASP A 21 -30.42 17.84 -15.47
N ASP A 22 -31.70 17.54 -15.29
CA ASP A 22 -32.34 17.29 -13.99
C ASP A 22 -32.20 15.84 -13.51
N GLY A 23 -31.32 15.08 -14.17
CA GLY A 23 -31.05 13.66 -13.94
C GLY A 23 -32.18 12.69 -14.26
N SER A 24 -33.31 13.17 -14.78
CA SER A 24 -34.40 12.28 -15.14
C SER A 24 -34.11 11.51 -16.43
N PHE A 25 -34.76 10.35 -16.59
CA PHE A 25 -34.73 9.59 -17.83
C PHE A 25 -36.09 8.92 -18.09
N VAL A 26 -36.35 8.55 -19.35
CA VAL A 26 -37.53 7.77 -19.74
C VAL A 26 -37.05 6.59 -20.58
N LEU A 27 -37.58 5.40 -20.26
CA LEU A 27 -37.39 4.18 -21.02
C LEU A 27 -38.68 3.90 -21.80
N GLU A 28 -38.62 3.96 -23.13
CA GLU A 28 -39.73 3.56 -24.00
C GLU A 28 -39.50 2.14 -24.55
N GLN A 29 -40.58 1.40 -24.79
CA GLN A 29 -40.56 0.07 -25.42
C GLN A 29 -39.69 -0.99 -24.71
N VAL A 30 -39.64 -0.95 -23.37
CA VAL A 30 -38.97 -2.01 -22.59
C VAL A 30 -39.73 -3.33 -22.77
N PRO A 31 -39.09 -4.42 -23.21
CA PRO A 31 -39.76 -5.72 -23.34
C PRO A 31 -40.34 -6.19 -22.01
N CYS A 32 -41.32 -7.10 -22.05
CA CYS A 32 -41.81 -7.72 -20.84
C CYS A 32 -40.71 -8.56 -20.17
N GLY A 33 -40.64 -8.49 -18.85
CA GLY A 33 -39.57 -9.13 -18.10
C GLY A 33 -39.39 -8.59 -16.70
N THR A 34 -38.49 -9.24 -15.97
CA THR A 34 -38.02 -8.78 -14.67
C THR A 34 -36.60 -8.27 -14.82
N TYR A 35 -36.34 -7.07 -14.34
CA TYR A 35 -35.08 -6.39 -14.57
C TYR A 35 -34.48 -5.82 -13.29
N GLY A 36 -33.17 -5.98 -13.10
CA GLY A 36 -32.42 -5.26 -12.07
C GLY A 36 -31.99 -3.88 -12.56
N LEU A 37 -32.10 -2.85 -11.72
CA LEU A 37 -31.62 -1.51 -12.03
C LEU A 37 -30.23 -1.27 -11.45
N PHE A 38 -29.31 -0.88 -12.34
CA PHE A 38 -27.95 -0.49 -11.97
C PHE A 38 -27.63 0.91 -12.49
N ALA A 39 -26.89 1.68 -11.69
CA ALA A 39 -26.27 2.93 -12.12
C ALA A 39 -24.75 2.75 -12.22
N LYS A 40 -24.18 3.44 -13.20
CA LYS A 40 -22.73 3.59 -13.42
C LYS A 40 -22.56 4.97 -14.05
N THR A 41 -21.67 5.75 -13.47
CA THR A 41 -21.20 7.03 -14.02
C THR A 41 -19.66 7.01 -13.97
N PHE A 42 -19.03 7.88 -14.76
CA PHE A 42 -17.60 8.16 -14.62
C PHE A 42 -17.28 8.47 -13.17
N HIS A 43 -16.16 7.93 -12.64
CA HIS A 43 -15.62 8.11 -11.29
C HIS A 43 -16.22 7.21 -10.20
N TYR A 44 -17.34 6.53 -10.49
CA TYR A 44 -18.09 5.78 -9.49
C TYR A 44 -18.25 4.32 -9.88
N LEU A 45 -18.16 3.43 -8.89
CA LEU A 45 -18.43 2.01 -9.08
C LEU A 45 -19.87 1.76 -9.54
N ARG A 46 -20.05 0.74 -10.39
CA ARG A 46 -21.37 0.25 -10.76
C ARG A 46 -22.07 -0.29 -9.52
N THR A 47 -23.25 0.23 -9.21
CA THR A 47 -24.04 -0.17 -8.04
C THR A 47 -25.47 -0.50 -8.43
N ARG A 48 -26.17 -1.23 -7.56
CA ARG A 48 -27.60 -1.46 -7.68
C ARG A 48 -28.32 -0.29 -7.03
N ILE A 49 -29.21 0.36 -7.76
CA ILE A 49 -29.91 1.58 -7.29
C ILE A 49 -31.35 1.31 -6.84
N SER A 50 -31.77 0.05 -6.83
CA SER A 50 -33.03 -0.39 -6.22
C SER A 50 -32.91 -1.85 -5.81
N THR A 51 -33.40 -2.17 -4.61
CA THR A 51 -33.54 -3.55 -4.13
C THR A 51 -34.61 -4.30 -4.89
N ASP A 52 -35.60 -3.59 -5.42
CA ASP A 52 -36.72 -4.16 -6.15
C ASP A 52 -36.34 -4.42 -7.61
N SER A 53 -36.86 -5.52 -8.15
CA SER A 53 -36.74 -5.80 -9.57
C SER A 53 -37.89 -5.10 -10.29
N LEU A 54 -37.60 -4.39 -11.37
CA LEU A 54 -38.61 -3.80 -12.22
C LEU A 54 -39.31 -4.91 -13.01
N HIS A 55 -40.58 -5.13 -12.71
CA HIS A 55 -41.43 -6.07 -13.44
C HIS A 55 -42.22 -5.33 -14.50
N VAL A 56 -41.92 -5.61 -15.77
CA VAL A 56 -42.66 -5.10 -16.93
C VAL A 56 -43.61 -6.21 -17.39
N ASN A 57 -44.90 -6.08 -17.08
CA ASN A 57 -45.94 -7.03 -17.47
C ASN A 57 -46.65 -6.57 -18.75
N ASP A 58 -46.71 -7.44 -19.75
CA ASP A 58 -47.41 -7.20 -21.01
C ASP A 58 -48.88 -7.65 -20.92
N SER A 59 -49.77 -6.76 -20.46
CA SER A 59 -51.20 -6.95 -20.72
C SER A 59 -51.89 -5.76 -21.38
N THR A 60 -51.18 -4.65 -21.64
CA THR A 60 -51.77 -3.46 -22.30
C THR A 60 -50.84 -2.74 -23.29
N GLY A 61 -49.61 -3.23 -23.51
CA GLY A 61 -48.70 -2.63 -24.51
C GLY A 61 -48.18 -1.22 -24.19
N VAL A 62 -48.39 -0.69 -22.98
CA VAL A 62 -47.77 0.54 -22.49
C VAL A 62 -47.47 0.34 -21.00
N ALA A 63 -46.19 0.21 -20.63
CA ALA A 63 -45.82 0.40 -19.24
C ALA A 63 -46.01 1.88 -18.92
N ASP A 64 -46.83 2.19 -17.92
CA ASP A 64 -46.97 3.56 -17.40
C ASP A 64 -45.58 4.18 -17.20
N ASN A 65 -45.42 5.44 -17.61
CA ASN A 65 -44.15 6.17 -17.52
C ASN A 65 -43.50 5.97 -16.15
N VAL A 66 -42.46 5.15 -16.09
CA VAL A 66 -41.66 5.01 -14.87
C VAL A 66 -40.72 6.22 -14.85
N ALA A 67 -41.17 7.28 -14.19
CA ALA A 67 -40.37 8.49 -13.99
C ALA A 67 -39.40 8.26 -12.83
N PHE A 68 -38.10 8.30 -13.13
CA PHE A 68 -37.05 8.45 -12.14
C PHE A 68 -36.54 9.88 -12.21
N SER A 69 -36.45 10.56 -11.07
CA SER A 69 -35.71 11.81 -10.92
C SER A 69 -34.42 11.52 -10.20
N TRP A 70 -33.29 11.55 -10.91
CA TRP A 70 -31.98 11.61 -10.25
C TRP A 70 -31.74 13.08 -9.91
N VAL A 71 -31.72 13.47 -8.65
CA VAL A 71 -31.25 14.83 -8.32
C VAL A 71 -29.76 14.83 -8.59
N GLY A 72 -29.29 15.76 -9.42
CA GLY A 72 -27.90 15.81 -9.88
C GLY A 72 -26.85 15.93 -8.78
N ILE A 73 -25.59 16.04 -9.19
CA ILE A 73 -24.47 16.52 -8.36
C ILE A 73 -24.72 18.01 -8.06
N ASP A 74 -25.78 18.27 -7.29
CA ASP A 74 -25.87 19.44 -6.44
C ASP A 74 -25.47 18.99 -5.03
N SER A 75 -24.98 19.94 -4.25
CA SER A 75 -24.44 19.89 -2.88
C SER A 75 -25.19 19.05 -1.81
N LEU A 76 -26.20 18.26 -2.19
CA LEU A 76 -27.04 17.40 -1.35
C LEU A 76 -27.07 15.92 -1.78
N PHE A 77 -26.26 15.48 -2.75
CA PHE A 77 -26.19 14.06 -3.11
C PHE A 77 -25.47 13.23 -2.03
N THR A 78 -26.21 12.87 -0.98
CA THR A 78 -25.79 11.92 0.06
C THR A 78 -26.40 10.55 -0.23
N SER A 79 -26.15 9.99 -1.41
CA SER A 79 -26.39 8.56 -1.60
C SER A 79 -25.09 7.85 -1.25
N THR A 80 -25.07 7.20 -0.09
CA THR A 80 -24.06 6.22 0.31
C THR A 80 -23.97 5.02 -0.65
N GLU A 81 -24.77 4.97 -1.72
CA GLU A 81 -24.93 3.82 -2.61
C GLU A 81 -24.02 3.87 -3.83
N LEU A 82 -23.67 5.06 -4.32
CA LEU A 82 -22.69 5.26 -5.39
C LEU A 82 -21.33 5.58 -4.80
N ARG A 83 -20.42 4.62 -4.91
CA ARG A 83 -19.08 4.71 -4.32
C ARG A 83 -18.12 5.34 -5.33
N ALA A 84 -17.69 6.56 -5.04
CA ALA A 84 -16.67 7.28 -5.81
C ALA A 84 -15.28 6.68 -5.61
N GLY A 85 -14.39 6.87 -6.59
CA GLY A 85 -12.98 6.49 -6.51
C GLY A 85 -12.46 5.68 -7.69
N ASP A 86 -13.29 5.41 -8.70
CA ASP A 86 -12.96 4.61 -9.90
C ASP A 86 -12.56 5.56 -11.04
N ALA A 87 -11.35 6.11 -10.94
CA ALA A 87 -10.83 7.14 -11.84
C ALA A 87 -10.50 6.58 -13.23
N ASN A 88 -10.08 5.31 -13.32
CA ASN A 88 -9.74 4.67 -14.59
C ASN A 88 -10.94 3.99 -15.28
N ASP A 89 -12.11 4.01 -14.65
CA ASP A 89 -13.39 3.44 -15.12
C ASP A 89 -13.36 1.92 -15.35
N ASP A 90 -12.52 1.19 -14.62
CA ASP A 90 -12.41 -0.26 -14.71
C ASP A 90 -13.38 -1.03 -13.78
N ASN A 91 -14.20 -0.29 -13.02
CA ASN A 91 -15.18 -0.80 -12.08
C ASN A 91 -14.57 -1.47 -10.84
N GLN A 92 -13.34 -1.11 -10.49
CA GLN A 92 -12.67 -1.38 -9.22
C GLN A 92 -12.14 -0.05 -8.67
N ILE A 93 -11.97 0.03 -7.35
CA ILE A 93 -11.25 1.14 -6.72
C ILE A 93 -9.97 0.57 -6.17
N ASP A 94 -8.86 0.79 -6.87
CA ASP A 94 -7.57 0.20 -6.53
C ASP A 94 -6.39 1.15 -6.73
N LEU A 95 -5.18 0.57 -6.79
CA LEU A 95 -3.94 1.30 -6.85
C LEU A 95 -3.78 2.10 -8.16
N ALA A 96 -4.43 1.69 -9.25
CA ALA A 96 -4.44 2.45 -10.51
C ALA A 96 -5.15 3.80 -10.31
N ASP A 97 -6.31 3.78 -9.65
CA ASP A 97 -7.07 5.01 -9.35
C ASP A 97 -6.32 5.91 -8.39
N PHE A 98 -5.71 5.30 -7.36
CA PHE A 98 -4.89 6.05 -6.42
C PHE A 98 -3.68 6.70 -7.12
N GLY A 99 -3.09 6.01 -8.09
CA GLY A 99 -2.01 6.56 -8.88
C GLY A 99 -2.44 7.74 -9.76
N LEU A 100 -3.66 7.70 -10.31
CA LEU A 100 -4.23 8.85 -11.03
C LEU A 100 -4.41 10.05 -10.10
N VAL A 101 -5.01 9.87 -8.92
CA VAL A 101 -5.16 10.93 -7.91
C VAL A 101 -3.80 11.47 -7.48
N GLY A 102 -2.84 10.60 -7.18
CA GLY A 102 -1.48 11.00 -6.81
C GLY A 102 -0.82 11.86 -7.89
N SER A 103 -0.84 11.40 -9.15
CA SER A 103 -0.18 12.11 -10.26
C SER A 103 -0.82 13.44 -10.66
N THR A 104 -2.08 13.66 -10.25
CA THR A 104 -2.86 14.87 -10.58
C THR A 104 -3.12 15.76 -9.37
N PHE A 105 -2.60 15.39 -8.20
CA PHE A 105 -2.83 16.11 -6.96
C PHE A 105 -2.40 17.59 -7.06
N GLY A 106 -3.30 18.50 -6.70
CA GLY A 106 -3.12 19.95 -6.77
C GLY A 106 -3.29 20.56 -8.16
N GLN A 107 -3.63 19.77 -9.18
CA GLN A 107 -4.00 20.31 -10.50
C GLN A 107 -5.44 20.85 -10.47
N SER A 108 -5.77 21.72 -11.43
CA SER A 108 -7.11 22.33 -11.57
C SER A 108 -7.40 22.70 -13.02
N GLY A 109 -8.67 22.98 -13.36
CA GLY A 109 -9.02 23.55 -14.67
C GLY A 109 -8.96 22.54 -15.81
N PHE A 110 -9.56 21.36 -15.58
CA PHE A 110 -9.45 20.20 -16.45
C PHE A 110 -10.36 20.22 -17.67
N SER A 111 -9.93 19.59 -18.77
CA SER A 111 -10.84 19.19 -19.84
C SER A 111 -11.50 17.85 -19.52
N SER A 112 -12.75 17.68 -19.93
CA SER A 112 -13.47 16.40 -19.82
C SER A 112 -12.63 15.24 -20.35
N GLY A 113 -12.51 14.16 -19.57
CA GLY A 113 -11.73 12.96 -19.92
C GLY A 113 -10.21 13.10 -19.75
N SER A 114 -9.70 14.21 -19.21
CA SER A 114 -8.29 14.29 -18.80
C SER A 114 -8.04 13.54 -17.49
N PRO A 115 -6.79 13.13 -17.17
CA PRO A 115 -6.49 12.43 -15.92
C PRO A 115 -6.93 13.19 -14.66
N GLY A 116 -6.79 14.52 -14.66
CA GLY A 116 -7.24 15.34 -13.52
C GLY A 116 -8.76 15.45 -13.43
N TRP A 117 -9.46 15.47 -14.56
CA TRP A 117 -10.93 15.37 -14.57
C TRP A 117 -11.37 14.03 -13.98
N SER A 118 -10.72 12.93 -14.37
CA SER A 118 -11.01 11.58 -13.86
C SER A 118 -10.76 11.40 -12.35
N ALA A 119 -9.85 12.18 -11.78
CA ALA A 119 -9.46 12.12 -10.38
C ALA A 119 -10.21 13.13 -9.48
N ASP A 120 -11.00 14.03 -10.07
CA ASP A 120 -11.87 15.00 -9.38
C ASP A 120 -13.24 14.36 -9.14
N PHE A 121 -13.37 13.69 -8.00
CA PHE A 121 -14.52 12.85 -7.67
C PHE A 121 -15.69 13.66 -7.12
N ASN A 122 -15.41 14.76 -6.44
CA ASN A 122 -16.43 15.66 -5.90
C ASN A 122 -16.87 16.74 -6.92
N GLY A 123 -16.15 16.88 -8.04
CA GLY A 123 -16.47 17.80 -9.13
C GLY A 123 -16.19 19.26 -8.80
N ASP A 124 -15.33 19.55 -7.83
CA ASP A 124 -15.02 20.92 -7.40
C ASP A 124 -14.00 21.63 -8.31
N GLY A 125 -13.47 20.92 -9.30
CA GLY A 125 -12.53 21.42 -10.30
C GLY A 125 -11.07 21.36 -9.88
N ILE A 126 -10.75 20.76 -8.73
CA ILE A 126 -9.40 20.66 -8.16
C ILE A 126 -9.18 19.29 -7.52
N VAL A 127 -8.21 18.51 -8.01
CA VAL A 127 -7.85 17.24 -7.36
C VAL A 127 -7.11 17.51 -6.06
N ASN A 128 -7.73 17.22 -4.92
CA ASN A 128 -7.17 17.54 -3.61
C ASN A 128 -7.46 16.46 -2.54
N LEU A 129 -7.30 16.83 -1.26
CA LEU A 129 -7.49 15.91 -0.15
C LEU A 129 -8.95 15.42 -0.01
N ALA A 130 -9.92 16.18 -0.51
CA ALA A 130 -11.32 15.78 -0.57
C ALA A 130 -11.52 14.57 -1.49
N ASP A 131 -10.94 14.59 -2.69
CA ASP A 131 -10.99 13.46 -3.64
C ASP A 131 -10.25 12.25 -3.10
N PHE A 132 -9.07 12.49 -2.52
CA PHE A 132 -8.33 11.44 -1.84
C PHE A 132 -9.15 10.81 -0.71
N GLY A 133 -9.89 11.60 0.07
CA GLY A 133 -10.78 11.11 1.12
C GLY A 133 -11.93 10.24 0.57
N LEU A 134 -12.52 10.64 -0.56
CA LEU A 134 -13.54 9.85 -1.26
C LEU A 134 -13.00 8.50 -1.73
N LEU A 135 -11.83 8.49 -2.38
CA LEU A 135 -11.16 7.26 -2.79
C LEU A 135 -10.80 6.38 -1.59
N GLN A 136 -10.21 6.95 -0.53
CA GLN A 136 -9.83 6.21 0.67
C GLN A 136 -11.04 5.51 1.30
N SER A 137 -12.18 6.19 1.39
CA SER A 137 -13.40 5.64 1.99
C SER A 137 -13.91 4.39 1.25
N ASN A 138 -13.65 4.31 -0.06
CA ASN A 138 -14.11 3.25 -0.95
C ASN A 138 -12.97 2.36 -1.47
N PHE A 139 -11.74 2.52 -0.97
CA PHE A 139 -10.58 1.79 -1.50
C PHE A 139 -10.72 0.28 -1.35
N GLY A 140 -10.55 -0.46 -2.45
CA GLY A 140 -10.70 -1.91 -2.51
C GLY A 140 -12.12 -2.41 -2.76
N GLU A 141 -13.07 -1.51 -2.99
CA GLU A 141 -14.42 -1.87 -3.42
C GLU A 141 -14.45 -2.22 -4.91
N VAL A 142 -15.36 -3.12 -5.28
CA VAL A 142 -15.59 -3.54 -6.66
C VAL A 142 -17.07 -3.32 -6.98
N GLY A 143 -17.36 -2.76 -8.15
CA GLY A 143 -18.74 -2.57 -8.60
C GLY A 143 -19.35 -3.84 -9.16
N LEU A 144 -20.68 -3.86 -9.30
CA LEU A 144 -21.42 -5.03 -9.79
C LEU A 144 -21.20 -5.22 -11.30
N GLY A 145 -20.44 -6.25 -11.71
CA GLY A 145 -20.19 -6.54 -13.13
C GLY A 145 -19.34 -7.79 -13.33
N PRO A 146 -19.32 -8.40 -14.54
CA PRO A 146 -18.63 -9.66 -14.77
C PRO A 146 -17.11 -9.47 -14.72
N SER A 147 -16.46 -10.18 -13.81
CA SER A 147 -15.00 -10.28 -13.73
C SER A 147 -14.44 -10.89 -15.01
N VAL A 148 -13.54 -10.16 -15.67
CA VAL A 148 -12.68 -10.72 -16.73
C VAL A 148 -11.45 -11.32 -16.06
N ALA A 149 -11.11 -12.56 -16.39
CA ALA A 149 -9.90 -13.21 -15.90
C ALA A 149 -8.67 -12.42 -16.37
N ALA A 150 -7.92 -11.85 -15.42
CA ALA A 150 -6.64 -11.20 -15.69
C ALA A 150 -5.63 -12.22 -16.23
N LYS A 151 -4.83 -11.80 -17.23
CA LYS A 151 -3.69 -12.59 -17.70
C LYS A 151 -2.68 -12.80 -16.54
N PRO A 152 -1.93 -13.91 -16.52
CA PRO A 152 -0.86 -14.10 -15.55
C PRO A 152 0.15 -12.98 -15.72
N VAL A 153 0.35 -12.21 -14.65
CA VAL A 153 1.34 -11.15 -14.58
C VAL A 153 2.55 -11.69 -13.84
N VAL A 154 3.75 -11.36 -14.34
CA VAL A 154 5.00 -11.69 -13.66
C VAL A 154 5.15 -10.78 -12.44
N PRO A 155 5.37 -11.32 -11.22
CA PRO A 155 5.52 -10.52 -10.03
C PRO A 155 6.67 -9.50 -10.16
N ALA A 156 6.41 -8.25 -9.78
CA ALA A 156 7.37 -7.16 -9.86
C ALA A 156 8.38 -7.16 -8.68
N GLY A 157 8.46 -8.23 -7.89
CA GLY A 157 9.33 -8.34 -6.72
C GLY A 157 8.72 -9.23 -5.63
N ASP A 158 9.57 -9.67 -4.71
CA ASP A 158 9.14 -10.44 -3.53
C ASP A 158 9.00 -9.47 -2.35
N LEU A 159 7.86 -9.50 -1.67
CA LEU A 159 7.70 -8.85 -0.37
C LEU A 159 7.91 -9.84 0.76
N PHE A 160 8.57 -9.36 1.79
CA PHE A 160 8.72 -10.06 3.05
C PHE A 160 8.52 -9.11 4.21
N VAL A 161 8.14 -9.65 5.35
CA VAL A 161 8.01 -8.91 6.59
C VAL A 161 9.02 -9.42 7.61
N VAL A 162 9.68 -8.50 8.31
CA VAL A 162 10.59 -8.79 9.42
C VAL A 162 9.99 -8.23 10.70
N SER A 163 9.64 -9.10 11.63
CA SER A 163 9.07 -8.73 12.93
C SER A 163 10.13 -8.54 14.01
N HIS A 164 10.01 -7.45 14.77
CA HIS A 164 10.79 -7.12 15.95
C HIS A 164 9.85 -6.71 17.09
N GLY A 165 9.33 -7.70 17.83
CA GLY A 165 8.30 -7.46 18.85
C GLY A 165 7.06 -6.84 18.21
N THR A 166 6.72 -5.62 18.62
CA THR A 166 5.55 -4.88 18.12
C THR A 166 5.76 -4.20 16.77
N ARG A 167 7.00 -4.14 16.26
CA ARG A 167 7.34 -3.45 15.01
C ARG A 167 7.58 -4.46 13.89
N HIS A 168 6.85 -4.33 12.79
CA HIS A 168 6.97 -5.20 11.61
C HIS A 168 7.39 -4.37 10.41
N ILE A 169 8.55 -4.67 9.83
CA ILE A 169 9.11 -3.95 8.69
C ILE A 169 8.78 -4.74 7.43
N VAL A 170 8.04 -4.14 6.50
CA VAL A 170 7.71 -4.73 5.21
C VAL A 170 8.71 -4.24 4.18
N SER A 171 9.42 -5.18 3.56
CA SER A 171 10.52 -4.90 2.63
C SER A 171 10.30 -5.60 1.30
N ALA A 172 10.79 -4.98 0.25
CA ALA A 172 10.82 -5.54 -1.09
C ALA A 172 12.22 -6.06 -1.44
N LYS A 173 12.25 -7.15 -2.22
CA LYS A 173 13.46 -7.74 -2.79
C LYS A 173 13.31 -7.87 -4.29
N LYS A 174 14.33 -7.44 -5.03
CA LYS A 174 14.38 -7.41 -6.49
C LYS A 174 13.13 -6.73 -7.06
N ALA A 175 12.68 -5.64 -6.43
CA ALA A 175 11.59 -4.87 -6.97
C ALA A 175 11.98 -4.33 -8.35
N GLY A 176 11.11 -4.51 -9.35
CA GLY A 176 11.17 -3.72 -10.56
C GLY A 176 10.90 -2.24 -10.27
N ALA A 177 10.96 -1.40 -11.29
CA ALA A 177 10.58 0.00 -11.14
C ALA A 177 9.08 0.12 -10.83
N ILE A 178 8.75 0.42 -9.58
CA ILE A 178 7.38 0.59 -9.09
C ILE A 178 7.13 2.05 -8.70
N ARG A 179 5.97 2.57 -9.07
CA ARG A 179 5.48 3.90 -8.65
C ARG A 179 4.64 3.83 -7.38
N GLY A 180 4.14 2.65 -7.04
CA GLY A 180 3.32 2.46 -5.87
C GLY A 180 3.11 1.01 -5.51
N PHE A 181 2.53 0.78 -4.34
CA PHE A 181 2.16 -0.54 -3.84
C PHE A 181 0.87 -0.48 -3.02
N THR A 182 0.20 -1.61 -2.90
CA THR A 182 -0.78 -1.88 -1.84
C THR A 182 -0.52 -3.26 -1.26
N VAL A 183 -0.68 -3.39 0.05
CA VAL A 183 -0.55 -4.66 0.76
C VAL A 183 -1.53 -4.72 1.93
N ASP A 184 -2.11 -5.90 2.15
CA ASP A 184 -2.87 -6.18 3.35
C ASP A 184 -1.94 -6.82 4.38
N VAL A 185 -1.73 -6.14 5.49
CA VAL A 185 -1.07 -6.70 6.66
C VAL A 185 -2.13 -7.33 7.53
N VAL A 186 -2.11 -8.66 7.61
CA VAL A 186 -3.07 -9.45 8.38
C VAL A 186 -2.46 -9.75 9.74
N VAL A 187 -3.11 -9.24 10.77
CA VAL A 187 -2.86 -9.58 12.16
C VAL A 187 -3.78 -10.76 12.50
N PRO A 188 -3.24 -11.92 12.89
CA PRO A 188 -4.00 -13.15 13.08
C PRO A 188 -5.03 -13.09 14.22
N GLU A 189 -4.95 -12.06 15.06
CA GLU A 189 -5.89 -11.81 16.14
C GLU A 189 -6.53 -10.42 16.01
N LYS A 190 -7.82 -10.34 16.36
CA LYS A 190 -8.58 -9.11 16.39
C LYS A 190 -8.08 -8.25 17.54
N LEU A 191 -7.58 -7.07 17.19
CA LEU A 191 -7.03 -6.14 18.17
C LEU A 191 -8.14 -5.55 19.05
N ALA A 192 -7.80 -5.27 20.30
CA ALA A 192 -8.73 -4.63 21.23
C ALA A 192 -9.06 -3.21 20.74
N PRO A 193 -10.30 -2.73 20.93
CA PRO A 193 -10.65 -1.36 20.57
C PRO A 193 -9.69 -0.35 21.22
N GLY A 194 -9.19 0.60 20.43
CA GLY A 194 -8.20 1.59 20.89
C GLY A 194 -6.76 1.10 20.92
N THR A 195 -6.45 -0.08 20.37
CA THR A 195 -5.06 -0.49 20.14
C THR A 195 -4.42 0.47 19.15
N GLU A 196 -3.29 1.05 19.54
CA GLU A 196 -2.56 1.96 18.68
C GLU A 196 -1.85 1.17 17.58
N VAL A 197 -2.11 1.56 16.33
CA VAL A 197 -1.41 1.05 15.15
C VAL A 197 -0.85 2.22 14.38
N LEU A 198 0.48 2.24 14.28
CA LEU A 198 1.24 3.29 13.61
C LEU A 198 1.87 2.73 12.35
N VAL A 199 1.79 3.46 11.24
CA VAL A 199 2.44 3.13 9.99
C VAL A 199 3.49 4.21 9.72
N ASP A 200 4.76 3.81 9.74
CA ASP A 200 5.91 4.65 9.45
C ASP A 200 6.41 4.38 8.03
N GLY A 201 6.84 5.43 7.31
CA GLY A 201 7.48 5.26 6.01
C GLY A 201 8.82 4.52 6.09
N GLY A 202 9.12 3.70 5.09
CA GLY A 202 10.44 3.11 4.85
C GLY A 202 11.19 3.83 3.73
N ASP A 203 12.22 3.19 3.18
CA ASP A 203 13.08 3.70 2.10
C ASP A 203 12.26 4.19 0.89
N PHE A 204 11.13 3.54 0.58
CA PHE A 204 10.18 4.01 -0.44
C PHE A 204 9.77 5.48 -0.22
N PHE A 205 9.50 5.90 1.00
CA PHE A 205 9.07 7.27 1.27
C PHE A 205 10.22 8.28 1.24
N GLU A 206 11.47 7.82 1.17
CA GLU A 206 12.64 8.69 1.08
C GLU A 206 13.01 9.02 -0.37
N VAL A 207 12.59 8.20 -1.35
CA VAL A 207 12.96 8.40 -2.76
C VAL A 207 12.25 9.60 -3.38
N GLY A 208 11.02 9.90 -2.94
CA GLY A 208 10.20 10.95 -3.54
C GLY A 208 8.95 11.26 -2.74
N GLU A 209 8.14 12.15 -3.28
CA GLU A 209 6.92 12.60 -2.62
C GLU A 209 5.79 11.56 -2.78
N ALA A 210 5.62 10.71 -1.78
CA ALA A 210 4.58 9.68 -1.78
C ALA A 210 3.30 10.15 -1.06
N LEU A 211 2.16 9.94 -1.72
CA LEU A 211 0.85 9.96 -1.07
C LEU A 211 0.58 8.55 -0.53
N HIS A 212 0.09 8.43 0.69
CA HIS A 212 -0.21 7.13 1.29
C HIS A 212 -1.56 7.12 2.00
N LEU A 213 -2.15 5.93 2.07
CA LEU A 213 -3.38 5.65 2.78
C LEU A 213 -3.22 4.39 3.61
N THR A 214 -3.92 4.37 4.75
CA THR A 214 -4.10 3.18 5.56
C THR A 214 -5.59 2.98 5.81
N ARG A 215 -6.08 1.76 5.64
CA ARG A 215 -7.46 1.38 5.91
C ARG A 215 -7.52 0.12 6.76
N GLU A 216 -8.19 0.20 7.89
CA GLU A 216 -8.48 -0.97 8.73
C GLU A 216 -9.74 -1.69 8.25
N ARG A 217 -9.71 -3.01 8.28
CA ARG A 217 -10.86 -3.90 8.14
C ARG A 217 -10.76 -5.02 9.16
N VAL A 218 -11.89 -5.56 9.59
CA VAL A 218 -11.95 -6.74 10.47
C VAL A 218 -12.54 -7.90 9.69
N ARG A 219 -11.87 -9.05 9.68
CA ARG A 219 -12.33 -10.31 9.07
C ARG A 219 -12.41 -11.37 10.17
N ASP A 220 -13.62 -11.69 10.62
CA ASP A 220 -13.88 -12.63 11.72
C ASP A 220 -13.08 -12.34 13.01
N ARG A 221 -11.93 -13.02 13.16
CA ARG A 221 -11.00 -12.92 14.29
C ARG A 221 -9.67 -12.26 13.93
N GLU A 222 -9.56 -11.65 12.75
CA GLU A 222 -8.34 -11.01 12.25
C GLU A 222 -8.55 -9.51 12.07
N SER A 223 -7.52 -8.73 12.39
CA SER A 223 -7.42 -7.32 12.02
C SER A 223 -6.58 -7.19 10.76
N ILE A 224 -7.11 -6.54 9.72
CA ILE A 224 -6.45 -6.36 8.43
C ILE A 224 -6.18 -4.87 8.22
N TYR A 225 -4.91 -4.52 8.02
CA TYR A 225 -4.49 -3.18 7.68
C TYR A 225 -4.09 -3.14 6.21
N ARG A 226 -4.88 -2.47 5.38
CA ARG A 226 -4.51 -2.20 3.99
C ARG A 226 -3.68 -0.93 3.95
N ILE A 227 -2.40 -1.06 3.57
CA ILE A 227 -1.49 0.06 3.36
C ILE A 227 -1.30 0.21 1.86
N ALA A 228 -1.48 1.42 1.33
CA ALA A 228 -1.15 1.74 -0.04
C ALA A 228 -0.38 3.07 -0.13
N ALA A 229 0.57 3.16 -1.06
CA ALA A 229 1.34 4.36 -1.31
C ALA A 229 1.66 4.51 -2.81
N VAL A 230 1.68 5.75 -3.31
CA VAL A 230 2.05 6.09 -4.70
C VAL A 230 2.84 7.40 -4.72
N TYR A 231 3.89 7.47 -5.54
CA TYR A 231 4.60 8.72 -5.81
C TYR A 231 3.79 9.68 -6.70
N ARG A 232 3.71 10.94 -6.28
CA ARG A 232 3.08 12.03 -7.04
C ARG A 232 4.03 12.78 -7.98
N ASP A 233 5.33 12.69 -7.74
CA ASP A 233 6.39 13.44 -8.44
C ASP A 233 7.03 12.68 -9.62
N GLY A 234 6.51 11.49 -9.94
CA GLY A 234 7.08 10.63 -10.99
C GLY A 234 8.29 9.80 -10.56
N SER A 235 8.67 9.86 -9.28
CA SER A 235 9.67 8.97 -8.69
C SER A 235 9.25 7.50 -8.78
N ASN A 236 10.24 6.60 -8.64
CA ASN A 236 10.01 5.17 -8.61
C ASN A 236 11.00 4.49 -7.66
N PHE A 237 10.54 3.41 -7.02
CA PHE A 237 11.34 2.54 -6.19
C PHE A 237 11.80 1.33 -7.01
N THR A 238 13.02 0.87 -6.79
CA THR A 238 13.60 -0.28 -7.49
C THR A 238 14.62 -1.00 -6.61
N GLY A 239 14.77 -2.31 -6.80
CA GLY A 239 15.75 -3.12 -6.07
C GLY A 239 15.26 -3.59 -4.69
N ASP A 240 16.19 -3.60 -3.74
CA ASP A 240 15.96 -4.09 -2.38
C ASP A 240 15.81 -2.89 -1.42
N GLY A 241 14.88 -2.97 -0.47
CA GLY A 241 14.72 -1.93 0.56
C GLY A 241 13.39 -2.01 1.31
N SER A 242 13.25 -1.18 2.34
CA SER A 242 12.03 -1.12 3.15
C SER A 242 10.93 -0.30 2.46
N LEU A 243 9.69 -0.78 2.50
CA LEU A 243 8.53 -0.03 2.01
C LEU A 243 7.92 0.81 3.13
N PHE A 244 7.62 0.17 4.25
CA PHE A 244 7.07 0.81 5.45
C PHE A 244 7.30 -0.09 6.67
N ALA A 245 7.10 0.47 7.85
CA ALA A 245 7.01 -0.29 9.09
C ALA A 245 5.65 -0.07 9.73
N ILE A 246 5.06 -1.13 10.28
CA ILE A 246 3.83 -1.07 11.05
C ILE A 246 4.13 -1.46 12.50
N SER A 247 3.73 -0.61 13.44
CA SER A 247 3.90 -0.84 14.87
C SER A 247 2.53 -1.09 15.50
N ILE A 248 2.36 -2.24 16.17
CA ILE A 248 1.09 -2.69 16.75
C ILE A 248 1.25 -2.81 18.26
N GLY A 249 0.51 -2.03 19.04
CA GLY A 249 0.68 -1.90 20.50
C GLY A 249 0.40 -3.15 21.36
N SER A 250 0.13 -4.32 20.78
CA SER A 250 -0.18 -5.55 21.51
C SER A 250 0.96 -6.57 21.47
N SER A 251 1.30 -7.13 22.62
CA SER A 251 2.36 -8.13 22.85
C SER A 251 2.08 -9.55 22.29
N GLY A 252 1.15 -9.70 21.34
CA GLY A 252 0.51 -10.98 21.02
C GLY A 252 0.77 -11.59 19.64
N SER A 253 1.34 -10.86 18.68
CA SER A 253 1.59 -11.40 17.34
C SER A 253 3.02 -11.12 16.92
N ASP A 254 3.90 -12.10 17.11
CA ASP A 254 5.27 -12.07 16.56
C ASP A 254 5.28 -12.21 15.02
N ALA A 255 4.12 -12.49 14.40
CA ALA A 255 4.02 -12.75 12.97
C ALA A 255 2.74 -12.15 12.37
N VAL A 256 2.91 -11.08 11.60
CA VAL A 256 1.90 -10.61 10.64
C VAL A 256 2.06 -11.32 9.31
N GLN A 257 0.97 -11.47 8.56
CA GLN A 257 1.00 -12.03 7.21
C GLN A 257 0.77 -10.93 6.18
N LEU A 258 1.32 -11.12 4.98
CA LEU A 258 1.08 -10.24 3.85
C LEU A 258 0.12 -10.90 2.89
N GLU A 259 -1.04 -10.28 2.68
CA GLU A 259 -2.03 -10.69 1.70
C GLU A 259 -2.21 -9.60 0.62
N ARG A 260 -2.84 -9.99 -0.49
CA ARG A 260 -3.35 -9.06 -1.52
C ARG A 260 -2.35 -8.01 -2.02
N ILE A 261 -1.08 -8.39 -2.10
CA ILE A 261 0.00 -7.51 -2.56
C ILE A 261 -0.22 -7.11 -4.01
N ARG A 262 -0.17 -5.82 -4.29
CA ARG A 262 -0.14 -5.27 -5.64
C ARG A 262 0.92 -4.18 -5.75
N PHE A 263 1.46 -4.06 -6.95
CA PHE A 263 2.36 -2.99 -7.34
C PHE A 263 1.76 -2.21 -8.51
N LEU A 264 2.05 -0.91 -8.54
CA LEU A 264 1.78 -0.03 -9.67
C LEU A 264 3.11 0.25 -10.37
N ASP A 265 3.18 -0.01 -11.66
CA ASP A 265 4.38 0.27 -12.43
C ASP A 265 4.44 1.71 -12.96
N LEU A 266 5.42 1.99 -13.81
CA LEU A 266 5.58 3.29 -14.46
C LEU A 266 4.47 3.60 -15.49
N SER A 267 3.82 2.57 -16.04
CA SER A 267 2.76 2.70 -17.06
C SER A 267 1.36 2.90 -16.47
N GLY A 268 1.20 2.72 -15.15
CA GLY A 268 -0.09 2.76 -14.47
C GLY A 268 -0.77 1.39 -14.38
N ALA A 269 -0.07 0.32 -14.76
CA ALA A 269 -0.59 -1.04 -14.68
C ALA A 269 -0.39 -1.63 -13.28
N VAL A 270 -1.41 -2.35 -12.81
CA VAL A 270 -1.43 -3.01 -11.50
C VAL A 270 -1.07 -4.48 -11.63
N PHE A 271 -0.11 -4.92 -10.83
CA PHE A 271 0.47 -6.26 -10.90
C PHE A 271 0.50 -6.93 -9.52
N PRO A 272 0.28 -8.25 -9.41
CA PRO A 272 0.40 -8.96 -8.14
C PRO A 272 1.85 -9.05 -7.68
N GLY A 273 2.09 -8.86 -6.39
CA GLY A 273 3.34 -9.24 -5.73
C GLY A 273 3.22 -10.58 -5.03
N ILE A 274 4.36 -11.20 -4.72
CA ILE A 274 4.42 -12.39 -3.86
C ILE A 274 4.79 -11.93 -2.46
N GLY A 275 4.07 -12.43 -1.46
CA GLY A 275 4.32 -12.16 -0.05
C GLY A 275 4.72 -13.43 0.66
N SER A 276 5.84 -13.38 1.38
CA SER A 276 6.20 -14.44 2.33
C SER A 276 6.18 -13.86 3.73
N PRO A 277 5.44 -14.46 4.68
CA PRO A 277 5.67 -14.20 6.10
C PRO A 277 7.03 -14.80 6.43
N ILE A 278 8.10 -14.02 6.34
CA ILE A 278 9.39 -14.48 6.84
C ILE A 278 9.32 -14.35 8.36
N ASN A 279 8.82 -15.40 9.01
CA ASN A 279 9.28 -15.70 10.36
C ASN A 279 10.79 -15.71 10.29
N GLN A 280 11.44 -14.85 11.08
CA GLN A 280 12.86 -14.88 11.44
C GLN A 280 13.50 -16.22 11.05
N LEU A 281 14.25 -16.30 9.92
CA LEU A 281 15.37 -17.22 9.66
C LEU A 281 15.66 -17.62 8.19
N ASP A 282 14.88 -17.25 7.17
CA ASP A 282 15.23 -17.60 5.77
C ASP A 282 15.51 -16.37 4.88
N VAL A 283 16.49 -15.56 5.28
CA VAL A 283 17.42 -15.01 4.28
C VAL A 283 18.44 -16.12 4.08
N LEU A 284 18.64 -16.60 2.85
CA LEU A 284 19.69 -17.57 2.53
C LEU A 284 20.93 -17.25 3.38
N PRO A 285 21.48 -18.21 4.16
CA PRO A 285 22.59 -17.94 5.05
C PRO A 285 23.66 -17.18 4.25
N PRO A 286 24.19 -16.05 4.76
CA PRO A 286 25.17 -15.28 4.04
C PRO A 286 26.26 -16.23 3.56
N ARG A 287 26.67 -16.15 2.30
CA ARG A 287 27.80 -16.98 1.84
C ARG A 287 29.13 -16.45 2.36
N GLU A 288 29.13 -15.20 2.80
CA GLU A 288 30.30 -14.44 3.18
C GLU A 288 30.07 -13.80 4.55
N THR A 289 31.12 -13.78 5.35
CA THR A 289 31.17 -12.98 6.57
C THR A 289 31.62 -11.57 6.20
N ARG A 290 30.85 -10.54 6.57
CA ARG A 290 31.18 -9.14 6.24
C ARG A 290 30.57 -8.15 7.22
N LEU A 291 31.24 -7.01 7.41
CA LEU A 291 30.72 -5.86 8.14
C LEU A 291 30.15 -4.83 7.14
N LEU A 292 28.96 -4.29 7.41
CA LEU A 292 28.32 -3.27 6.58
C LEU A 292 28.51 -1.88 7.19
N GLN A 293 28.24 -0.87 6.36
CA GLN A 293 28.29 0.53 6.78
C GLN A 293 27.20 0.81 7.81
N ASN A 294 27.55 1.51 8.88
CA ASN A 294 26.61 1.94 9.92
C ASN A 294 25.58 2.93 9.34
N ILE A 295 24.34 2.85 9.81
CA ILE A 295 23.20 3.64 9.33
C ILE A 295 22.48 4.28 10.52
N PRO A 296 22.30 5.60 10.55
CA PRO A 296 22.84 6.59 9.60
C PRO A 296 24.37 6.77 9.75
N ASN A 297 25.04 7.38 8.77
CA ASN A 297 26.41 7.89 8.88
C ASN A 297 26.57 9.15 8.01
N PRO A 298 26.76 10.36 8.59
CA PRO A 298 26.90 10.66 10.03
C PRO A 298 25.65 10.34 10.88
N PHE A 299 25.82 10.14 12.18
CA PHE A 299 24.74 9.77 13.11
C PHE A 299 24.65 10.69 14.33
N ASN A 300 23.47 10.80 14.95
CA ASN A 300 23.24 11.58 16.18
C ASN A 300 22.08 11.00 17.01
N PRO A 301 22.28 10.57 18.27
CA PRO A 301 23.52 10.07 18.87
C PRO A 301 23.70 8.56 18.63
N ALA A 302 22.74 7.88 18.00
CA ALA A 302 22.75 6.44 17.82
C ALA A 302 22.86 6.02 16.34
N THR A 303 23.51 4.89 16.09
CA THR A 303 23.65 4.28 14.77
C THR A 303 23.51 2.77 14.87
N LEU A 304 22.98 2.16 13.82
CA LEU A 304 22.87 0.72 13.66
C LEU A 304 24.05 0.23 12.82
N ILE A 305 24.73 -0.81 13.27
CA ILE A 305 25.88 -1.43 12.60
C ILE A 305 25.45 -2.82 12.12
N PRO A 306 25.11 -3.00 10.83
CA PRO A 306 24.76 -4.30 10.28
C PRO A 306 26.01 -5.13 9.97
N TYR A 307 25.94 -6.44 10.17
CA TYR A 307 27.00 -7.39 9.81
C TYR A 307 26.41 -8.77 9.47
N GLU A 308 27.17 -9.58 8.75
CA GLU A 308 26.76 -10.90 8.27
C GLU A 308 27.81 -11.94 8.65
N LEU A 309 27.36 -13.13 9.01
CA LEU A 309 28.18 -14.29 9.32
C LEU A 309 27.87 -15.40 8.32
N GLY A 310 28.84 -15.77 7.49
CA GLY A 310 28.69 -16.90 6.58
C GLY A 310 28.95 -18.26 7.22
N THR A 311 29.51 -18.27 8.41
CA THR A 311 29.70 -19.45 9.25
C THR A 311 29.60 -19.07 10.73
N ALA A 312 29.15 -20.02 11.56
CA ALA A 312 29.10 -19.81 13.01
C ALA A 312 30.51 -19.48 13.56
N SER A 313 30.63 -18.36 14.26
CA SER A 313 31.91 -17.77 14.66
C SER A 313 31.80 -17.08 16.02
N ASP A 314 32.93 -16.94 16.71
CA ASP A 314 33.03 -16.05 17.87
C ASP A 314 33.16 -14.61 17.34
N VAL A 315 32.15 -13.79 17.63
CA VAL A 315 32.01 -12.43 17.10
C VAL A 315 32.40 -11.41 18.14
N ARG A 316 33.23 -10.45 17.72
CA ARG A 316 33.62 -9.31 18.52
C ARG A 316 33.49 -8.02 17.74
N ILE A 317 32.68 -7.10 18.24
CA ILE A 317 32.54 -5.74 17.69
C ILE A 317 32.97 -4.74 18.75
N LYS A 318 33.99 -3.94 18.43
CA LYS A 318 34.56 -2.93 19.32
C LYS A 318 34.65 -1.58 18.64
N VAL A 319 34.32 -0.52 19.37
CA VAL A 319 34.46 0.86 18.94
C VAL A 319 35.75 1.44 19.48
N TYR A 320 36.47 2.20 18.66
CA TYR A 320 37.73 2.85 18.95
C TYR A 320 37.69 4.33 18.59
N SER A 321 38.41 5.15 19.36
CA SER A 321 38.72 6.53 18.97
C SER A 321 39.77 6.58 17.86
N THR A 322 39.98 7.76 17.25
CA THR A 322 41.07 7.98 16.27
C THR A 322 42.46 7.74 16.84
N LEU A 323 42.62 7.76 18.17
CA LEU A 323 43.86 7.44 18.88
C LEU A 323 44.03 5.94 19.15
N GLY A 324 43.08 5.11 18.71
CA GLY A 324 43.09 3.65 18.93
C GLY A 324 42.66 3.23 20.34
N GLN A 325 42.10 4.15 21.14
CA GLN A 325 41.58 3.81 22.46
C GLN A 325 40.25 3.08 22.32
N GLU A 326 40.09 1.95 23.01
CA GLU A 326 38.83 1.22 23.06
C GLU A 326 37.78 2.07 23.81
N VAL A 327 36.70 2.38 23.11
CA VAL A 327 35.58 3.18 23.62
C VAL A 327 34.57 2.25 24.29
N ARG A 328 34.14 1.22 23.56
CA ARG A 328 33.09 0.29 23.99
C ARG A 328 33.15 -1.02 23.23
N VAL A 329 32.86 -2.12 23.91
CA VAL A 329 32.56 -3.42 23.31
C VAL A 329 31.04 -3.51 23.08
N LEU A 330 30.63 -3.80 21.85
CA LEU A 330 29.22 -3.90 21.45
C LEU A 330 28.75 -5.34 21.37
N VAL A 331 29.63 -6.26 20.94
CA VAL A 331 29.38 -7.70 20.84
C VAL A 331 30.65 -8.43 21.26
N ASP A 332 30.52 -9.49 22.06
CA ASP A 332 31.62 -10.42 22.43
C ASP A 332 31.02 -11.79 22.78
N GLU A 333 30.48 -12.47 21.78
CA GLU A 333 29.77 -13.75 21.96
C GLU A 333 29.86 -14.64 20.73
N ARG A 334 29.55 -15.93 20.91
CA ARG A 334 29.46 -16.88 19.81
C ARG A 334 28.11 -16.77 19.11
N GLN A 335 28.12 -16.57 17.81
CA GLN A 335 26.92 -16.43 16.99
C GLN A 335 26.92 -17.46 15.84
N THR A 336 25.73 -17.91 15.42
CA THR A 336 25.56 -18.86 14.31
C THR A 336 25.65 -18.17 12.95
N VAL A 337 25.55 -18.93 11.85
CA VAL A 337 25.41 -18.32 10.51
C VAL A 337 24.14 -17.44 10.47
N GLY A 338 24.23 -16.24 9.87
CA GLY A 338 23.08 -15.33 9.82
C GLY A 338 23.43 -13.86 9.61
N HIS A 339 22.39 -13.04 9.51
CA HIS A 339 22.49 -11.59 9.45
C HIS A 339 22.25 -11.02 10.85
N TYR A 340 23.04 -10.01 11.23
CA TYR A 340 23.04 -9.45 12.58
C TYR A 340 23.14 -7.92 12.53
N GLN A 341 22.76 -7.28 13.64
CA GLN A 341 22.91 -5.85 13.81
C GLN A 341 23.17 -5.52 15.27
N VAL A 342 23.98 -4.49 15.52
CA VAL A 342 24.20 -3.95 16.85
C VAL A 342 24.09 -2.43 16.85
N ILE A 343 23.50 -1.87 17.90
CA ILE A 343 23.34 -0.43 18.04
C ILE A 343 24.51 0.13 18.86
N TRP A 344 25.10 1.23 18.38
CA TRP A 344 25.95 2.07 19.20
C TRP A 344 25.26 3.42 19.43
N ASP A 345 25.11 3.78 20.71
CA ASP A 345 24.41 4.97 21.23
C ASP A 345 25.33 6.19 21.43
N GLY A 346 26.57 6.14 20.92
CA GLY A 346 27.54 7.21 21.11
C GLY A 346 28.04 7.34 22.55
N ARG A 347 28.01 6.25 23.34
CA ARG A 347 28.56 6.19 24.70
C ARG A 347 29.76 5.26 24.84
N ASP A 348 30.62 5.57 25.81
CA ASP A 348 31.73 4.71 26.24
C ASP A 348 31.28 3.59 27.19
N HIS A 349 32.21 2.72 27.60
CA HIS A 349 31.98 1.62 28.54
C HIS A 349 31.48 2.08 29.93
N ALA A 350 31.70 3.34 30.31
CA ALA A 350 31.21 3.92 31.56
C ALA A 350 29.81 4.57 31.39
N GLY A 351 29.19 4.42 30.21
CA GLY A 351 27.89 5.01 29.88
C GLY A 351 27.94 6.52 29.66
N ARG A 352 29.13 7.10 29.51
CA ARG A 352 29.31 8.53 29.26
C ARG A 352 29.31 8.78 27.77
N ASP A 353 28.73 9.90 27.40
CA ASP A 353 28.72 10.39 26.04
C ASP A 353 30.14 10.66 25.53
N VAL A 354 30.42 10.19 24.31
CA VAL A 354 31.68 10.50 23.63
C VAL A 354 31.54 11.77 22.78
N ALA A 355 32.65 12.44 22.50
CA ALA A 355 32.65 13.70 21.74
C ALA A 355 32.20 13.51 20.28
N THR A 356 31.66 14.56 19.67
CA THR A 356 31.49 14.66 18.21
C THR A 356 32.82 14.37 17.52
N GLY A 357 32.80 13.50 16.51
CA GLY A 357 34.04 13.13 15.83
C GLY A 357 33.97 11.82 15.07
N VAL A 358 35.16 11.39 14.65
CA VAL A 358 35.36 10.15 13.91
C VAL A 358 35.67 9.01 14.87
N TYR A 359 34.99 7.89 14.67
CA TYR A 359 35.21 6.65 15.39
C TYR A 359 35.41 5.51 14.41
N LEU A 360 36.14 4.49 14.83
CA LEU A 360 36.33 3.26 14.08
C LEU A 360 35.65 2.13 14.82
N TYR A 361 34.87 1.29 14.13
CA TYR A 361 34.41 0.03 14.69
C TYR A 361 35.09 -1.12 13.96
N ARG A 362 35.59 -2.06 14.75
CA ARG A 362 36.28 -3.26 14.29
C ARG A 362 35.40 -4.46 14.56
N PHE A 363 35.20 -5.25 13.53
CA PHE A 363 34.49 -6.52 13.55
C PHE A 363 35.49 -7.65 13.38
N GLU A 364 35.45 -8.62 14.29
CA GLU A 364 36.21 -9.86 14.23
C GLU A 364 35.23 -11.02 14.29
N ALA A 365 35.32 -11.96 13.34
CA ALA A 365 34.51 -13.17 13.30
C ALA A 365 35.35 -14.33 12.74
N GLY A 366 35.84 -15.19 13.64
CA GLY A 366 36.78 -16.26 13.27
C GLY A 366 38.06 -15.69 12.65
N SER A 367 38.35 -16.02 11.38
CA SER A 367 39.49 -15.48 10.63
C SER A 367 39.18 -14.18 9.88
N HIS A 368 37.94 -13.71 9.88
CA HIS A 368 37.53 -12.49 9.19
C HIS A 368 37.72 -11.28 10.12
N THR A 369 38.30 -10.20 9.60
CA THR A 369 38.41 -8.92 10.31
C THR A 369 38.09 -7.79 9.34
N ASP A 370 37.18 -6.91 9.74
CA ASP A 370 36.82 -5.71 8.99
C ASP A 370 36.80 -4.49 9.92
N VAL A 371 37.12 -3.32 9.37
CA VAL A 371 37.16 -2.05 10.10
C VAL A 371 36.46 -0.98 9.27
N ARG A 372 35.50 -0.30 9.89
CA ARG A 372 34.77 0.79 9.26
C ARG A 372 34.73 2.03 10.13
N LYS A 373 34.47 3.16 9.48
CA LYS A 373 34.41 4.49 10.08
C LYS A 373 32.95 4.89 10.34
N ALA A 374 32.70 5.45 11.52
CA ALA A 374 31.47 6.14 11.89
C ALA A 374 31.76 7.61 12.22
N ILE A 375 30.85 8.51 11.88
CA ILE A 375 30.94 9.95 12.17
C ILE A 375 29.80 10.31 13.11
N LEU A 376 30.12 10.59 14.37
CA LEU A 376 29.16 11.07 15.36
C LEU A 376 29.05 12.58 15.24
N LEU A 377 27.83 13.08 15.07
CA LEU A 377 27.44 14.47 15.19
C LEU A 377 26.61 14.64 16.45
N ARG A 378 26.86 15.70 17.21
CA ARG A 378 26.02 16.14 18.33
C ARG A 378 25.81 17.63 18.24
#